data_AF-A0A0B3A957-F1
#
_entry.id   AF-A0A0B3A957-F1
#
_cell.length_a   1.000
_cell.length_b   1.000
_cell.length_c   1.000
_cell.angle_alpha   90.00
_cell.angle_beta   90.00
_cell.angle_gamma   90.00
#
_symmetry.space_group_name_H-M   'P 1'
#
loop_
_entity.id
_entity.type
_entity.pdbx_description
1 polymer ?
#
loop_
_entity_poly.entity_id
_entity_poly.type
_entity_poly.pdbx_seq_one_letter_code
_entity_poly.pdbx_strand_id
1 'polypeptide(L)' 'MVKIQKLPSGQLVITLPKKIAEYEGLEKGAVLEFSKHKDGILLRVKR' A
#
# COMPACT_ATOMS: atom_id res chain seq x y z
N MET A 1 10.84 4.59 5.91
CA MET A 1 9.97 5.77 6.03
C MET A 1 8.88 5.67 4.97
N VAL A 2 7.61 5.67 5.38
CA VAL A 2 6.43 5.62 4.48
C VAL A 2 5.74 6.98 4.57
N LYS A 3 5.40 7.58 3.42
CA LYS A 3 4.74 8.89 3.38
C LYS A 3 3.31 8.71 2.90
N ILE A 4 2.38 9.34 3.61
CA ILE A 4 0.98 9.47 3.17
C ILE A 4 0.84 10.85 2.52
N GLN A 5 0.27 10.89 1.32
CA GLN A 5 0.01 12.11 0.57
C GLN A 5 -1.45 12.12 0.15
N LYS A 6 -2.06 13.31 0.13
CA LYS A 6 -3.41 13.50 -0.40
C LYS A 6 -3.31 14.23 -1.73
N LEU A 7 -3.82 13.61 -2.78
CA LEU A 7 -3.89 14.22 -4.11
C LEU A 7 -5.03 15.25 -4.16
N PRO A 8 -4.99 16.20 -5.11
CA PRO A 8 -6.07 17.17 -5.31
C PRO A 8 -7.43 16.52 -5.58
N SER A 9 -7.46 15.32 -6.17
CA SER A 9 -8.67 14.50 -6.37
C SER A 9 -9.29 13.96 -5.07
N GLY A 10 -8.65 14.18 -3.92
CA GLY A 10 -9.05 13.63 -2.63
C GLY A 10 -8.50 12.24 -2.33
N GLN A 11 -7.86 11.58 -3.31
CA GLN A 11 -7.27 10.25 -3.16
C GLN A 11 -6.05 10.28 -2.24
N LEU A 12 -5.96 9.31 -1.33
CA LEU A 12 -4.78 9.09 -0.50
C LEU A 12 -3.79 8.15 -1.22
N VAL A 13 -2.52 8.53 -1.20
CA VAL A 13 -1.41 7.77 -1.77
C VAL A 13 -0.43 7.44 -0.66
N ILE A 14 -0.07 6.15 -0.57
CA ILE A 14 0.94 5.65 0.35
C ILE A 14 2.19 5.31 -0.47
N THR A 15 3.30 5.97 -0.17
CA THR A 15 4.58 5.66 -0.81
C THR A 15 5.28 4.52 -0.09
N LEU A 16 5.42 3.38 -0.79
CA LEU A 16 6.16 2.23 -0.30
C LEU A 16 7.62 2.27 -0.77
N PRO A 17 8.60 1.93 0.09
CA PRO A 17 9.99 1.75 -0.33
C PRO A 17 10.11 0.66 -1.40
N LYS A 18 10.92 0.93 -2.44
CA LYS A 18 11.12 0.02 -3.58
C LYS A 18 11.48 -1.41 -3.16
N LYS A 19 12.42 -1.57 -2.21
CA LYS A 19 12.84 -2.89 -1.70
C LYS A 19 11.68 -3.72 -1.11
N ILE A 20 10.73 -3.07 -0.43
CA ILE A 20 9.56 -3.75 0.15
C ILE A 20 8.60 -4.14 -0.97
N ALA A 21 8.37 -3.23 -1.93
CA ALA A 21 7.53 -3.53 -3.08
C ALA A 21 8.06 -4.73 -3.88
N GLU A 22 9.36 -4.79 -4.14
CA GLU A 22 9.98 -5.92 -4.85
C GLU A 22 9.89 -7.23 -4.04
N TYR A 23 10.16 -7.18 -2.73
CA TYR A 23 10.05 -8.35 -1.86
C TYR A 23 8.64 -8.94 -1.81
N GLU A 24 7.62 -8.07 -1.76
CA GLU A 24 6.20 -8.45 -1.71
C GLU A 24 5.60 -8.68 -3.11
N GLY A 25 6.35 -8.46 -4.20
CA GLY A 25 5.85 -8.58 -5.57
C GLY A 25 4.80 -7.52 -5.96
N LEU A 26 4.87 -6.33 -5.38
CA LEU A 26 3.96 -5.22 -5.64
C LEU A 26 4.40 -4.45 -6.90
N GLU A 27 3.69 -4.68 -7.99
CA GLU A 27 3.90 -3.98 -9.25
C GLU A 27 2.83 -2.92 -9.54
N LYS A 28 3.09 -2.06 -10.54
CA LYS A 28 2.11 -1.06 -10.99
C LYS A 28 0.85 -1.80 -11.48
N GLY A 29 -0.28 -1.49 -10.85
CA GLY A 29 -1.57 -2.13 -11.16
C GLY A 29 -1.92 -3.31 -10.26
N ALA A 30 -1.06 -3.67 -9.30
CA ALA A 30 -1.38 -4.67 -8.28
C ALA A 30 -2.60 -4.22 -7.45
N VAL A 31 -3.52 -5.16 -7.24
CA VAL A 31 -4.72 -4.95 -6.42
C VAL A 31 -4.44 -5.48 -5.01
N LEU A 32 -4.64 -4.61 -4.02
CA LEU A 32 -4.42 -4.92 -2.61
C LEU A 32 -5.75 -4.95 -1.87
N GLU A 33 -5.91 -5.94 -0.99
CA GLU A 33 -7.01 -5.97 -0.04
C GLU A 33 -6.57 -5.42 1.31
N PHE A 34 -7.36 -4.46 1.81
CA PHE A 34 -7.20 -3.92 3.14
C PHE A 34 -7.93 -4.83 4.13
N SER A 35 -7.19 -5.36 5.09
CA SER A 35 -7.76 -6.05 6.24
C SER A 35 -7.46 -5.27 7.51
N LYS A 36 -8.51 -5.02 8.31
CA LYS A 36 -8.39 -4.32 9.59
C LYS A 36 -7.87 -5.32 10.62
N HIS A 37 -6.67 -5.08 11.14
CA HIS A 37 -6.08 -5.86 12.23
C HIS A 37 -6.22 -5.09 13.55
N LYS A 38 -6.18 -5.79 14.69
CA LYS A 38 -6.39 -5.18 16.02
C LYS A 38 -5.40 -4.04 16.31
N ASP A 39 -4.19 -4.13 15.76
CA ASP A 39 -3.10 -3.16 15.99
C ASP A 39 -2.74 -2.33 14.73
N GLY A 40 -3.53 -2.40 13.66
CA GLY A 40 -3.22 -1.63 12.45
C GLY A 40 -3.92 -2.09 11.18
N ILE A 41 -3.38 -1.66 10.04
CA ILE A 41 -3.86 -2.01 8.71
C ILE A 41 -2.92 -3.04 8.11
N LEU A 42 -3.44 -4.21 7.75
CA LEU A 42 -2.71 -5.19 6.95
C LEU A 42 -3.10 -5.03 5.49
N LEU A 43 -2.11 -4.74 4.66
CA LEU A 43 -2.22 -4.82 3.21
C LEU A 43 -1.86 -6.23 2.78
N ARG A 44 -2.77 -6.93 2.11
CA ARG A 44 -2.50 -8.24 1.51
C ARG A 44 -2.61 -8.13 0.00
N VAL A 45 -1.63 -8.71 -0.70
CA VAL A 45 -1.68 -8.85 -2.16
C VAL A 45 -2.78 -9.84 -2.50
N LYS A 46 -3.75 -9.42 -3.31
CA LYS A 46 -4.77 -10.32 -3.83
C LYS A 46 -4.13 -11.13 -4.96
N ARG A 47 -3.83 -12.41 -4.70
CA ARG A 47 -3.38 -13.36 -5.73
C ARG A 47 -4.57 -13.94 -6.49
#